data_AF-A0A926U4M1-F1
#
_entry.id   AF-A0A926U4M1-F1
#
_cell.length_a   1.000
_cell.length_b   1.000
_cell.length_c   1.000
_cell.angle_alpha   90.00
_cell.angle_beta   90.00
_cell.angle_gamma   90.00
#
_symmetry.space_group_name_H-M   'P 1'
#
loop_
_entity.id
_entity.type
_entity.pdbx_description
1 polymer ?
#
loop_
_entity_poly.entity_id
_entity_poly.type
_entity_poly.pdbx_seq_one_letter_code
_entity_poly.pdbx_strand_id
1 'polypeptide(L)'
;MADTTGADAIDRAIAEGIDFDGSPIPAAKLDLYNKVMGLEAGRQRSGVSNTMRSRIVRIGAKHIPQDELNQMLRDADFAPLKEKEIAFYYSK
;
A
#
# COMPACT_ATOMS: atom_id res chain seq x y z
N MET A 1 17.15 -14.26 20.72
CA MET A 1 15.70 -14.03 20.78
C MET A 1 15.46 -12.77 19.97
N ALA A 2 14.66 -12.83 18.90
CA ALA A 2 14.47 -11.67 18.05
C ALA A 2 13.54 -10.68 18.75
N ASP A 3 14.05 -9.51 19.10
CA ASP A 3 13.24 -8.38 19.55
C ASP A 3 12.33 -7.98 18.39
N THR A 4 11.09 -8.47 18.40
CA THR A 4 10.06 -8.09 17.43
C THR A 4 9.62 -6.68 17.77
N THR A 5 10.33 -5.66 17.28
CA THR A 5 9.90 -4.26 17.39
C THR A 5 9.32 -3.81 16.06
N GLY A 6 8.11 -3.26 16.07
CA GLY A 6 7.42 -2.75 14.87
C GLY A 6 6.08 -3.42 14.60
N ALA A 7 5.68 -3.51 13.33
CA ALA A 7 4.38 -4.04 12.90
C ALA A 7 4.09 -5.46 13.44
N ASP A 8 5.11 -6.33 13.47
CA ASP A 8 4.97 -7.71 13.93
C ASP A 8 4.56 -7.82 15.41
N ALA A 9 4.94 -6.85 16.26
CA ALA A 9 4.55 -6.82 17.67
C ALA A 9 3.08 -6.47 17.84
N ILE A 10 2.59 -5.54 17.01
CA ILE A 10 1.20 -5.07 17.03
C ILE A 10 0.28 -6.19 16.55
N ASP A 11 0.64 -6.87 15.46
CA ASP A 11 -0.14 -7.98 14.94
C ASP A 11 -0.26 -9.12 15.97
N ARG A 12 0.82 -9.38 16.72
CA ARG A 12 0.80 -10.34 17.83
C ARG A 12 -0.12 -9.91 18.97
N ALA A 13 -0.02 -8.65 19.42
CA ALA A 13 -0.88 -8.10 20.47
C ALA A 13 -2.37 -8.17 20.10
N ILE A 14 -2.70 -7.86 18.84
CA ILE A 14 -4.07 -7.97 18.30
C ILE A 14 -4.53 -9.43 18.29
N ALA A 15 -3.68 -10.37 17.86
CA ALA A 15 -4.00 -11.79 17.83
C ALA A 15 -4.19 -12.39 19.23
N GLU A 16 -3.41 -11.93 20.21
CA GLU A 16 -3.54 -12.31 21.63
C GLU A 16 -4.71 -11.58 22.32
N GLY A 17 -5.21 -10.49 21.73
CA GLY A 17 -6.28 -9.67 22.30
C GLY A 17 -5.85 -8.84 23.51
N ILE A 18 -4.54 -8.59 23.66
CA ILE A 18 -3.94 -7.92 24.81
C ILE A 18 -3.05 -6.78 24.28
N ASP A 19 -3.28 -5.55 24.78
CA ASP A 19 -2.50 -4.37 24.44
C ASP A 19 -1.12 -4.41 25.14
N PHE A 20 -0.18 -3.56 24.72
CA PHE A 20 1.18 -3.56 25.28
C PHE A 20 1.25 -3.13 26.75
N ASP A 21 0.22 -2.48 27.26
CA ASP A 21 0.08 -2.17 28.69
C ASP A 21 -0.50 -3.34 29.51
N GLY A 22 -0.79 -4.48 28.87
CA GLY A 22 -1.36 -5.67 29.49
C GLY A 22 -2.89 -5.64 29.64
N SER A 23 -3.56 -4.58 29.18
CA SER A 23 -5.02 -4.50 29.21
C SER A 23 -5.65 -5.31 28.05
N PRO A 24 -6.85 -5.89 28.24
CA PRO A 24 -7.55 -6.58 27.16
C PRO A 24 -8.04 -5.56 26.12
N ILE A 25 -7.87 -5.88 24.84
CA ILE A 25 -8.40 -5.08 23.75
C ILE A 25 -9.93 -5.26 23.72
N PRO A 26 -10.73 -4.17 23.70
CA PRO A 26 -12.18 -4.26 23.61
C PRO A 26 -12.65 -5.10 22.40
N ALA A 27 -13.56 -6.05 22.63
CA ALA A 27 -14.06 -6.96 21.60
C ALA A 27 -14.57 -6.24 20.33
N ALA A 28 -15.33 -5.15 20.50
CA ALA A 28 -15.82 -4.35 19.37
C ALA A 28 -14.70 -3.79 18.47
N LYS A 29 -13.51 -3.53 19.02
CA LYS A 29 -12.34 -3.09 18.24
C LYS A 29 -11.72 -4.25 17.46
N LEU A 30 -11.58 -5.42 18.09
CA LEU A 30 -11.08 -6.63 17.44
C LEU A 30 -12.02 -7.08 16.32
N ASP A 31 -13.33 -7.05 16.57
CA ASP A 31 -14.35 -7.40 15.57
C ASP A 31 -14.26 -6.49 14.35
N LEU A 32 -14.13 -5.18 14.56
CA LEU A 32 -13.96 -4.22 13.48
C LEU A 32 -12.66 -4.46 12.70
N TYR A 33 -11.54 -4.66 13.41
CA TYR A 33 -10.24 -4.93 12.79
C TYR A 33 -10.31 -6.20 11.93
N ASN A 34 -10.79 -7.32 12.48
CA ASN A 34 -10.90 -8.59 11.79
C ASN A 34 -11.82 -8.50 10.57
N LYS A 35 -12.94 -7.79 10.69
CA LYS A 35 -13.84 -7.54 9.57
C LYS A 35 -13.14 -6.79 8.44
N VAL A 36 -12.42 -5.72 8.73
CA VAL A 36 -11.73 -4.91 7.71
C VAL A 36 -10.55 -5.67 7.10
N MET A 37 -9.73 -6.31 7.92
CA MET A 37 -8.58 -7.10 7.45
C MET A 37 -9.02 -8.32 6.63
N GLY A 38 -10.14 -8.95 6.97
CA GLY A 38 -10.75 -10.01 6.18
C GLY A 38 -11.14 -9.57 4.76
N LEU A 39 -11.56 -8.30 4.57
CA LEU A 39 -11.82 -7.75 3.24
C LEU A 39 -10.54 -7.62 2.40
N GLU A 40 -9.40 -7.29 3.03
CA GLU A 40 -8.10 -7.19 2.35
C GLU A 40 -7.46 -8.58 2.14
N ALA A 41 -7.68 -9.54 3.04
CA ALA A 41 -7.13 -10.89 2.94
C ALA A 41 -7.63 -11.66 1.70
N GLY A 42 -8.85 -11.37 1.24
CA GLY A 42 -9.42 -11.90 -0.01
C GLY A 42 -8.96 -11.17 -1.27
N ARG A 43 -8.16 -10.11 -1.16
CA ARG A 43 -7.79 -9.28 -2.30
C ARG A 43 -6.62 -9.89 -3.06
N GLN A 44 -6.84 -10.14 -4.36
CA GLN A 44 -5.74 -10.45 -5.27
C GLN A 44 -4.83 -9.23 -5.37
N ARG A 45 -3.58 -9.37 -4.91
CA ARG A 45 -2.56 -8.33 -5.06
C ARG A 45 -2.30 -8.11 -6.55
N SER A 46 -2.09 -6.85 -6.94
CA SER A 46 -1.89 -6.45 -8.33
C SER A 46 -0.63 -7.03 -9.00
N GLY A 47 0.21 -7.78 -8.28
CA GLY A 47 1.47 -8.33 -8.78
C GLY A 47 2.62 -7.29 -8.72
N VAL A 48 3.85 -7.79 -8.85
CA VAL A 48 5.07 -6.97 -8.70
C VAL A 48 5.16 -5.90 -9.78
N SER A 49 4.94 -6.25 -11.05
CA SER A 49 5.05 -5.30 -12.18
C SER A 49 4.07 -4.13 -12.08
N ASN A 50 2.81 -4.38 -11.71
CA ASN A 50 1.85 -3.29 -11.49
C ASN A 50 2.23 -2.42 -10.29
N THR A 51 2.74 -3.03 -9.21
CA THR A 51 3.24 -2.29 -8.04
C THR A 51 4.43 -1.40 -8.41
N MET A 52 5.37 -1.91 -9.20
CA MET A 52 6.50 -1.16 -9.73
C MET A 52 6.01 0.02 -10.58
N ARG A 53 5.14 -0.22 -11.56
CA ARG A 53 4.58 0.84 -12.42
C ARG A 53 3.91 1.93 -11.58
N SER A 54 3.04 1.57 -10.64
CA SER A 54 2.36 2.57 -9.80
C SER A 54 3.35 3.39 -8.95
N ARG A 55 4.44 2.80 -8.47
CA ARG A 55 5.49 3.53 -7.74
C ARG A 55 6.26 4.47 -8.67
N ILE A 56 6.61 4.02 -9.87
CA ILE A 56 7.28 4.83 -10.90
C ILE A 56 6.41 6.04 -11.25
N VAL A 57 5.13 5.83 -11.56
CA VAL A 57 4.21 6.93 -11.91
C VAL A 57 4.10 7.94 -10.75
N ARG A 58 3.86 7.46 -9.53
CA ARG A 58 3.65 8.33 -8.35
C ARG A 58 4.87 9.17 -7.97
N ILE A 59 6.08 8.63 -8.13
CA ILE A 59 7.32 9.31 -7.76
C ILE A 59 7.87 10.09 -8.95
N GLY A 60 7.92 9.49 -10.14
CA GLY A 60 8.39 10.10 -11.37
C GLY A 60 7.63 11.38 -11.71
N ALA A 61 6.31 11.41 -11.53
CA ALA A 61 5.52 12.59 -11.85
C ALA A 61 5.82 13.83 -10.96
N LYS A 62 6.57 13.67 -9.87
CA LYS A 62 7.05 14.80 -9.05
C LYS A 62 8.30 15.47 -9.62
N HIS A 63 9.01 14.79 -10.53
CA HIS A 63 10.37 15.16 -10.95
C HIS A 63 10.55 15.18 -12.46
N ILE A 64 9.70 14.49 -13.21
CA ILE A 64 9.85 14.25 -14.65
C ILE A 64 8.63 14.84 -15.38
N PRO A 65 8.81 15.64 -16.45
CA PRO A 65 7.73 16.10 -17.31
C PRO A 65 6.85 14.96 -17.84
N GLN A 66 5.58 15.25 -18.10
CA GLN A 66 4.59 14.24 -18.50
C GLN A 66 5.04 13.41 -19.70
N ASP A 67 5.47 14.06 -20.78
CA ASP A 67 5.81 13.38 -22.02
C ASP A 67 7.07 12.51 -21.87
N GLU A 68 8.04 12.99 -21.10
CA GLU A 68 9.27 12.25 -20.80
C GLU A 68 8.98 11.01 -19.93
N LEU A 69 8.19 11.15 -18.86
CA LEU A 69 7.81 9.99 -18.03
C LEU A 69 6.99 8.98 -18.84
N ASN A 70 6.12 9.45 -19.73
CA ASN A 70 5.32 8.59 -20.58
C ASN A 70 6.17 7.79 -21.57
N GLN A 71 7.21 8.40 -22.14
CA GLN A 71 8.15 7.73 -23.02
C GLN A 71 8.96 6.68 -22.24
N MET A 72 9.49 7.03 -21.06
CA MET A 72 10.24 6.10 -20.20
C MET A 72 9.40 4.87 -19.82
N LEU A 73 8.10 5.03 -19.59
CA LEU A 73 7.19 3.90 -19.34
C LEU A 73 7.10 2.98 -20.56
N ARG A 74 6.95 3.53 -21.77
CA ARG A 74 6.87 2.76 -23.01
C ARG A 74 8.17 2.01 -23.29
N ASP A 75 9.31 2.66 -23.11
CA ASP A 75 10.63 2.08 -23.33
C ASP A 75 10.93 0.92 -22.37
N ALA A 76 10.28 0.91 -21.21
CA ALA A 76 10.38 -0.15 -20.20
C ALA A 76 9.22 -1.17 -20.26
N ASP A 77 8.47 -1.22 -21.38
CA ASP A 77 7.32 -2.10 -21.59
C ASP A 77 6.20 -1.98 -20.54
N PHE A 78 6.10 -0.82 -19.87
CA PHE A 78 4.96 -0.49 -19.04
C PHE A 78 3.86 0.22 -19.84
N ALA A 79 2.62 0.02 -19.42
CA ALA A 79 1.51 0.80 -19.96
C ALA A 79 1.78 2.31 -19.76
N PRO A 80 1.51 3.16 -20.78
CA PRO A 80 1.69 4.61 -20.69
C PRO A 80 0.82 5.21 -19.58
N LEU A 81 1.06 6.47 -19.23
CA LEU A 81 0.24 7.21 -18.26
C LEU A 81 -1.23 7.19 -18.68
N LYS A 82 -2.11 6.87 -17.72
CA LYS A 82 -3.56 6.90 -17.90
C LYS A 82 -4.06 8.33 -17.77
N GLU A 83 -5.18 8.66 -18.41
CA GLU A 83 -5.80 9.99 -18.31
C GLU A 83 -6.03 10.44 -16.85
N LYS A 84 -6.52 9.54 -15.99
CA LYS A 84 -6.69 9.83 -14.56
C LYS A 84 -5.37 10.07 -13.81
N GLU A 85 -4.27 9.45 -14.26
CA GLU A 85 -2.95 9.66 -13.67
C GLU A 85 -2.42 11.04 -14.11
N ILE A 86 -2.60 11.39 -15.38
CA ILE A 86 -2.27 12.71 -15.93
C ILE A 86 -3.05 13.81 -15.20
N ALA A 87 -4.37 13.66 -15.13
CA ALA A 87 -5.26 14.62 -14.48
C ALA A 87 -5.04 14.74 -12.97
N PHE A 88 -4.38 13.78 -12.32
CA PHE A 88 -4.06 13.85 -10.90
C PHE A 88 -2.67 14.43 -10.63
N TYR A 89 -1.67 14.07 -11.44
CA TYR A 89 -0.28 14.44 -11.17
C TYR A 89 0.22 15.68 -11.94
N TYR A 90 -0.35 16.00 -13.10
CA TYR A 90 0.17 17.03 -14.04
C TYR A 90 -0.80 18.19 -14.31
N SER A 91 -1.98 18.20 -13.70
CA SER A 91 -3.01 19.24 -13.87
C SER A 91 -2.82 20.48 -12.97
N LYS A 92 -1.58 20.75 -12.54
CA LYS A 92 -1.25 21.90 -11.69
C LYS A 92 -1.03 23.18 -12.50
#